data_AF-A0A4U8S722-F1
#
_entry.id   AF-A0A4U8S722-F1
#
_cell.length_a   1.000
_cell.length_b   1.000
_cell.length_c   1.000
_cell.angle_alpha   90.00
_cell.angle_beta   90.00
_cell.angle_gamma   90.00
#
_symmetry.space_group_name_H-M   'P 1'
#
loop_
_entity.id
_entity.type
_entity.pdbx_description
1 polymer ?
#
loop_
_entity_poly.entity_id
_entity_poly.type
_entity_poly.pdbx_seq_one_letter_code
_entity_poly.pdbx_strand_id
1 'polypeptide(L)'
;MKFLTNLFKSKRKKFEELLKQTQIIRIRTLEEGCNDEIVITPAINDDLIDSIHSLLQKGVEVTQDDIDCIEESLEDLKQDICKNPEYHDCPQEILNVESRQELQDWVEQTFTTHPRILALQEILRLLQQYFLKEVNR
;
A
#
# COMPACT_ATOMS: atom_id res chain seq x y z
N MET A 1 10.70 20.02 -28.39
CA MET A 1 11.33 18.80 -27.82
C MET A 1 11.58 18.92 -26.31
N LYS A 2 12.41 19.84 -25.80
CA LYS A 2 12.76 19.93 -24.35
C LYS A 2 11.58 20.13 -23.40
N PHE A 3 10.55 20.85 -23.80
CA PHE A 3 9.36 21.11 -22.96
C PHE A 3 8.56 19.84 -22.67
N LEU A 4 8.32 19.02 -23.70
CA LEU A 4 7.55 17.78 -23.57
C LEU A 4 8.29 16.77 -22.68
N THR A 5 9.60 16.59 -22.88
CA THR A 5 10.41 15.70 -22.03
C THR A 5 10.41 16.12 -20.56
N ASN A 6 10.42 17.42 -20.28
CA ASN A 6 10.37 17.93 -18.91
C ASN A 6 8.98 17.75 -18.27
N LEU A 7 7.91 17.90 -19.06
CA LEU A 7 6.53 17.68 -18.60
C LEU A 7 6.30 16.22 -18.20
N PHE A 8 6.75 15.25 -19.00
CA PHE A 8 6.61 13.83 -18.66
C PHE A 8 7.45 13.44 -17.45
N LYS A 9 8.68 13.94 -17.32
CA LYS A 9 9.50 13.75 -16.11
C LYS A 9 8.82 14.30 -14.85
N SER A 10 8.17 15.47 -14.95
CA SER A 10 7.43 16.06 -13.84
C SER A 10 6.20 15.24 -13.45
N LYS A 11 5.47 14.68 -14.42
CA LYS A 11 4.31 13.82 -14.15
C LYS A 11 4.71 12.49 -13.52
N ARG A 12 5.76 11.86 -14.04
CA ARG A 12 6.31 10.60 -13.50
C ARG A 12 6.77 10.77 -12.05
N LYS A 13 7.51 11.84 -11.76
CA LYS A 13 7.92 12.14 -10.37
C LYS A 13 6.72 12.32 -9.44
N LYS A 14 5.69 13.06 -9.87
CA LYS A 14 4.45 13.22 -9.07
C LYS A 14 3.76 11.87 -8.84
N PHE A 15 3.74 11.01 -9.84
CA PHE A 15 3.17 9.67 -9.73
C PHE A 15 3.90 8.81 -8.69
N GLU A 16 5.24 8.79 -8.73
CA GLU A 16 6.07 8.10 -7.72
C GLU A 16 5.84 8.65 -6.31
N GLU A 17 5.70 9.97 -6.16
CA GLU A 17 5.40 10.61 -4.88
C GLU A 17 4.01 10.22 -4.34
N LEU A 18 3.02 9.95 -5.21
CA LEU A 18 1.71 9.46 -4.80
C LEU A 18 1.78 7.99 -4.37
N LEU A 19 2.50 7.13 -5.09
CA LEU A 19 2.68 5.73 -4.68
C LEU A 19 3.40 5.62 -3.34
N LYS A 20 4.41 6.45 -3.08
CA LYS A 20 5.09 6.49 -1.77
C LYS A 20 4.18 6.84 -0.60
N GLN A 21 3.10 7.60 -0.82
CA GLN A 21 2.12 7.91 0.23
C GLN A 21 1.28 6.69 0.64
N THR A 22 1.32 5.62 -0.16
CA THR A 22 0.64 4.36 0.17
C THR A 22 1.48 3.48 1.10
N GLN A 23 2.76 3.77 1.31
CA GLN A 23 3.66 2.94 2.12
C GLN A 23 3.46 3.17 3.62
N ILE A 24 3.69 2.12 4.43
CA ILE A 24 3.76 2.23 5.89
C ILE A 24 5.13 2.79 6.26
N ILE A 25 5.17 3.78 7.15
CA ILE A 25 6.42 4.37 7.64
C ILE A 25 6.73 3.77 9.01
N ARG A 26 7.92 3.18 9.14
CA ARG A 26 8.41 2.57 10.38
C ARG A 26 9.62 3.34 10.89
N ILE A 27 9.53 3.85 12.11
CA ILE A 27 10.62 4.59 12.78
C ILE A 27 11.10 3.74 13.95
N ARG A 28 12.38 3.35 13.90
CA ARG A 28 13.04 2.54 14.93
C ARG A 28 14.22 3.30 15.52
N THR A 29 14.55 3.00 16.77
CA THR A 29 15.80 3.46 17.37
C THR A 29 17.00 2.68 16.81
N LEU A 30 18.18 3.29 16.86
CA LEU A 30 19.46 2.64 16.52
C LEU A 30 20.14 2.01 17.73
N GLU A 31 19.54 2.12 18.91
CA GLU A 31 20.06 1.55 20.15
C GLU A 31 19.98 0.02 20.13
N GLU A 32 21.11 -0.64 20.37
CA GLU A 32 21.18 -2.10 20.41
C GLU A 32 20.29 -2.67 21.53
N GLY A 33 19.41 -3.60 21.18
CA GLY A 33 18.52 -4.28 22.11
C GLY A 33 17.17 -3.60 22.36
N CYS A 34 16.93 -2.42 21.77
CA CYS A 34 15.62 -1.78 21.82
C CYS A 34 14.79 -2.15 20.58
N ASN A 35 13.61 -2.73 20.81
CA ASN A 35 12.68 -3.15 19.75
C ASN A 35 11.50 -2.18 19.56
N ASP A 36 11.54 -1.01 20.20
CA ASP A 36 10.47 -0.03 20.10
C ASP A 36 10.39 0.52 18.67
N GLU A 37 9.17 0.54 18.14
CA GLU A 37 8.87 1.00 16.80
C GLU A 37 7.65 1.93 16.83
N ILE A 38 7.76 3.05 16.10
CA ILE A 38 6.60 3.87 15.74
C ILE A 38 6.18 3.47 14.33
N VAL A 39 4.96 2.97 14.21
CA VAL A 39 4.33 2.63 12.93
C VAL A 39 3.36 3.74 12.56
N ILE A 40 3.59 4.38 11.41
CA ILE A 40 2.69 5.38 10.83
C ILE A 40 2.07 4.76 9.58
N THR A 41 0.75 4.66 9.60
CA THR A 41 -0.05 4.11 8.50
C THR A 41 -0.88 5.25 7.89
N PRO A 42 -0.41 5.90 6.80
CA PRO A 42 -1.13 7.02 6.20
C PRO A 42 -2.53 6.61 5.73
N ALA A 43 -3.50 7.51 5.74
CA ALA A 43 -4.79 7.23 5.11
C ALA A 43 -4.63 7.21 3.58
N ILE A 44 -5.31 6.27 2.91
CA ILE A 44 -5.50 6.31 1.46
C ILE A 44 -6.93 6.73 1.23
N ASN A 45 -7.13 7.87 0.56
CA ASN A 45 -8.43 8.43 0.26
C ASN A 45 -8.67 8.44 -1.26
N ASP A 46 -9.91 8.71 -1.64
CA ASP A 46 -10.33 8.74 -3.04
C ASP A 46 -9.55 9.79 -3.85
N ASP A 47 -9.21 10.95 -3.27
CA ASP A 47 -8.40 11.98 -3.92
C ASP A 47 -7.02 11.48 -4.38
N LEU A 48 -6.39 10.60 -3.60
CA LEU A 48 -5.11 9.98 -3.94
C LEU A 48 -5.29 9.02 -5.12
N ILE A 49 -6.30 8.16 -5.05
CA ILE A 49 -6.62 7.17 -6.09
C ILE A 49 -6.96 7.89 -7.41
N ASP A 50 -7.79 8.92 -7.35
CA ASP A 50 -8.15 9.76 -8.49
C ASP A 50 -6.94 10.48 -9.08
N SER A 51 -6.01 10.95 -8.23
CA SER A 51 -4.77 11.57 -8.68
C SER A 51 -3.87 10.59 -9.43
N ILE A 52 -3.74 9.35 -8.93
CA ILE A 52 -3.02 8.26 -9.62
C ILE A 52 -3.68 7.98 -10.97
N HIS A 53 -4.99 7.73 -10.97
CA HIS A 53 -5.73 7.41 -12.19
C HIS A 53 -5.64 8.53 -13.24
N SER A 54 -5.74 9.79 -12.82
CA SER A 54 -5.59 10.95 -13.70
C SER A 54 -4.22 11.02 -14.37
N LEU A 55 -3.15 10.62 -13.67
CA LEU A 55 -1.80 10.59 -14.23
C LEU A 55 -1.63 9.45 -15.24
N LEU A 56 -2.19 8.27 -14.96
CA LEU A 56 -2.22 7.14 -15.89
C LEU A 56 -2.96 7.50 -17.19
N GLN A 57 -4.13 8.14 -17.09
CA GLN A 57 -4.88 8.64 -18.25
C GLN A 57 -4.09 9.68 -19.07
N LYS A 58 -3.17 10.41 -18.43
CA LYS A 58 -2.28 11.39 -19.07
C LYS A 58 -1.01 10.76 -19.67
N GLY A 59 -0.93 9.44 -19.70
CA GLY A 59 0.15 8.66 -20.33
C GLY A 59 1.40 8.53 -19.48
N VAL A 60 1.28 8.52 -18.15
CA VAL A 60 2.38 8.03 -17.30
C VAL A 60 2.43 6.52 -17.43
N GLU A 61 3.61 6.01 -17.80
CA GLU A 61 3.86 4.56 -17.92
C GLU A 61 3.99 3.92 -16.55
N VAL A 62 3.46 2.70 -16.45
CA VAL A 62 3.54 1.86 -15.24
C VAL A 62 4.73 0.94 -15.39
N THR A 63 5.57 0.85 -14.36
CA THR A 63 6.68 -0.11 -14.32
C THR A 63 6.35 -1.27 -13.39
N GLN A 64 7.13 -2.35 -13.46
CA GLN A 64 7.04 -3.44 -12.49
C GLN A 64 7.30 -2.91 -11.07
N ASP A 65 8.29 -2.04 -10.88
CA ASP A 65 8.59 -1.41 -9.59
C ASP A 65 7.38 -0.67 -8.97
N ASP A 66 6.47 -0.13 -9.78
CA ASP A 66 5.25 0.53 -9.28
C ASP A 66 4.26 -0.48 -8.68
N ILE A 67 4.15 -1.65 -9.33
CA ILE A 67 3.32 -2.77 -8.89
C ILE A 67 3.91 -3.35 -7.61
N ASP A 68 5.22 -3.64 -7.63
CA ASP A 68 5.95 -4.20 -6.49
C ASP A 68 5.81 -3.30 -5.26
N CYS A 69 5.88 -1.96 -5.42
CA CYS A 69 5.68 -1.00 -4.34
C CYS A 69 4.31 -1.14 -3.63
N ILE A 70 3.25 -1.41 -4.38
CA ILE A 70 1.90 -1.60 -3.82
C ILE A 70 1.75 -2.99 -3.21
N GLU A 71 2.33 -4.02 -3.82
CA GLU A 71 2.35 -5.38 -3.28
C GLU A 71 3.12 -5.46 -1.95
N GLU A 72 4.27 -4.78 -1.87
CA GLU A 72 5.03 -4.61 -0.63
C GLU A 72 4.18 -3.90 0.44
N SER A 73 3.45 -2.85 0.08
CA SER A 73 2.57 -2.12 1.01
C SER A 73 1.41 -2.99 1.53
N LEU A 74 0.87 -3.88 0.71
CA LEU A 74 -0.15 -4.86 1.11
C LEU A 74 0.41 -5.90 2.09
N GLU A 75 1.58 -6.46 1.78
CA GLU A 75 2.24 -7.45 2.62
C GLU A 75 2.67 -6.84 3.97
N ASP A 76 3.22 -5.63 3.96
CA ASP A 76 3.59 -4.91 5.16
C ASP A 76 2.40 -4.66 6.09
N LEU A 77 1.24 -4.34 5.52
CA LEU A 77 0.01 -4.14 6.29
C LEU A 77 -0.52 -5.47 6.85
N LYS A 78 -0.45 -6.55 6.06
CA LYS A 78 -0.80 -7.90 6.53
C LYS A 78 0.05 -8.32 7.72
N GLN A 79 1.35 -8.10 7.63
CA GLN A 79 2.29 -8.42 8.70
C GLN A 79 2.03 -7.56 9.94
N ASP A 80 1.69 -6.28 9.77
CA ASP A 80 1.34 -5.40 10.89
C ASP A 80 0.07 -5.86 11.60
N ILE A 81 -1.01 -6.14 10.85
CA ILE A 81 -2.27 -6.69 11.42
C ILE A 81 -2.02 -8.00 12.17
N CYS A 82 -1.15 -8.87 11.65
CA CYS A 82 -0.82 -10.15 12.27
C CYS A 82 0.01 -10.00 13.55
N LYS A 83 0.96 -9.05 13.60
CA LYS A 83 1.84 -8.84 14.75
C LYS A 83 1.20 -7.99 15.85
N ASN A 84 0.35 -7.05 15.44
CA ASN A 84 -0.21 -6.00 16.28
C ASN A 84 -1.76 -5.97 16.18
N PRO A 85 -2.46 -7.12 16.26
CA PRO A 85 -3.92 -7.19 16.00
C PRO A 85 -4.75 -6.27 16.91
N GLU A 86 -4.28 -5.97 18.12
CA GLU A 86 -4.91 -5.07 19.07
C GLU A 86 -5.02 -3.62 18.59
N TYR A 87 -4.19 -3.21 17.62
CA TYR A 87 -4.25 -1.87 17.01
C TYR A 87 -5.15 -1.80 15.77
N HIS A 88 -5.75 -2.93 15.39
CA HIS A 88 -6.62 -3.10 14.22
C HIS A 88 -8.03 -3.56 14.60
N ASP A 89 -8.49 -3.17 15.80
CA ASP A 89 -9.82 -3.50 16.34
C ASP A 89 -10.10 -5.01 16.45
N CYS A 90 -9.06 -5.82 16.66
CA CYS A 90 -9.25 -7.24 16.94
C CYS A 90 -10.06 -7.45 18.23
N PRO A 91 -11.14 -8.25 18.20
CA PRO A 91 -11.93 -8.56 19.39
C PRO A 91 -11.06 -9.16 20.50
N GLN A 92 -11.28 -8.71 21.74
CA GLN A 92 -10.54 -9.20 22.90
C GLN A 92 -10.72 -10.71 23.09
N GLU A 93 -11.87 -11.26 22.71
CA GLU A 93 -12.11 -12.69 22.73
C GLU A 93 -11.09 -13.43 21.86
N ILE A 94 -10.78 -12.91 20.67
CA ILE A 94 -9.83 -13.48 19.69
C ILE A 94 -8.37 -13.29 20.15
N LEU A 95 -8.05 -12.17 20.78
CA LEU A 95 -6.72 -11.91 21.34
C LEU A 95 -6.38 -12.83 22.53
N ASN A 96 -7.40 -13.23 23.30
CA ASN A 96 -7.24 -14.07 24.49
C ASN A 96 -7.34 -15.57 24.20
N VAL A 97 -7.61 -15.99 22.95
CA VAL A 97 -7.68 -17.41 22.59
C VAL A 97 -6.28 -17.99 22.52
N GLU A 98 -6.09 -19.18 23.10
CA GLU A 98 -4.85 -19.95 22.91
C GLU A 98 -4.72 -20.53 21.49
N SER A 99 -5.81 -20.51 20.71
CA SER A 99 -5.90 -21.05 19.36
C SER A 99 -5.34 -20.06 18.33
N ARG A 100 -4.22 -20.42 17.71
CA ARG A 100 -3.65 -19.65 16.59
C ARG A 100 -4.54 -19.62 15.35
N GLN A 101 -5.46 -20.57 15.20
CA GLN A 101 -6.33 -20.64 14.02
C GLN A 101 -7.37 -19.52 14.02
N GLU A 102 -7.97 -19.20 15.15
CA GLU A 102 -9.01 -18.16 15.23
C GLU A 102 -8.44 -16.76 14.94
N LEU A 103 -7.21 -16.49 15.42
CA LEU A 103 -6.49 -15.28 15.06
C LEU A 103 -6.19 -15.24 13.56
N GLN A 104 -5.77 -16.35 12.96
CA GLN A 104 -5.48 -16.41 11.54
C GLN A 104 -6.75 -16.16 10.70
N ASP A 105 -7.87 -16.80 11.05
CA ASP A 105 -9.15 -16.62 10.37
C ASP A 105 -9.60 -15.14 10.46
N TRP A 106 -9.41 -14.50 11.62
CA TRP A 106 -9.70 -13.08 11.79
C TRP A 106 -8.78 -12.19 10.94
N VAL A 107 -7.48 -12.48 10.87
CA VAL A 107 -6.54 -11.73 10.02
C VAL A 107 -6.96 -11.85 8.55
N GLU A 108 -7.31 -13.06 8.10
CA GLU A 108 -7.77 -13.30 6.73
C GLU A 108 -9.08 -12.56 6.42
N GLN A 109 -10.05 -12.60 7.33
CA GLN A 109 -11.29 -11.83 7.19
C GLN A 109 -11.02 -10.33 7.14
N THR A 110 -10.22 -9.82 8.07
CA THR A 110 -9.83 -8.41 8.13
C THR A 110 -9.14 -7.98 6.84
N PHE A 111 -8.30 -8.84 6.27
CA PHE A 111 -7.63 -8.56 5.01
C PHE A 111 -8.62 -8.34 3.83
N THR A 112 -9.82 -8.92 3.90
CA THR A 112 -10.86 -8.73 2.87
C THR A 112 -11.74 -7.51 3.08
N THR A 113 -11.81 -6.96 4.30
CA THR A 113 -12.73 -5.86 4.64
C THR A 113 -12.05 -4.57 5.08
N HIS A 114 -10.75 -4.61 5.35
CA HIS A 114 -10.01 -3.45 5.86
C HIS A 114 -9.97 -2.32 4.81
N PRO A 115 -10.44 -1.09 5.13
CA PRO A 115 -10.58 -0.01 4.15
C PRO A 115 -9.29 0.31 3.38
N ARG A 116 -8.16 0.33 4.09
CA ARG A 116 -6.85 0.57 3.45
C ARG A 116 -6.45 -0.56 2.50
N ILE A 117 -6.80 -1.81 2.80
CA ILE A 117 -6.47 -2.95 1.94
C ILE A 117 -7.28 -2.87 0.66
N LEU A 118 -8.57 -2.56 0.77
CA LEU A 118 -9.44 -2.33 -0.39
C LEU A 118 -8.89 -1.21 -1.29
N ALA A 119 -8.45 -0.09 -0.70
CA ALA A 119 -7.86 1.01 -1.44
C ALA A 119 -6.54 0.62 -2.15
N LEU A 120 -5.65 -0.11 -1.46
CA LEU A 120 -4.41 -0.63 -2.07
C LEU A 120 -4.70 -1.62 -3.20
N GLN A 121 -5.68 -2.52 -3.03
CA GLN A 121 -6.11 -3.45 -4.07
C GLN A 121 -6.69 -2.72 -5.29
N GLU A 122 -7.42 -1.61 -5.07
CA GLU A 122 -7.90 -0.78 -6.17
C GLU A 122 -6.75 -0.12 -6.93
N ILE A 123 -5.77 0.46 -6.23
CA ILE A 123 -4.57 1.01 -6.86
C ILE A 123 -3.84 -0.08 -7.64
N LEU A 124 -3.59 -1.24 -7.04
CA LEU A 124 -2.92 -2.38 -7.69
C LEU A 124 -3.63 -2.80 -8.97
N ARG A 125 -4.97 -2.95 -8.91
CA ARG A 125 -5.79 -3.27 -10.07
C ARG A 125 -5.65 -2.23 -11.17
N LEU A 126 -5.64 -0.94 -10.82
CA LEU A 126 -5.43 0.14 -11.79
C LEU A 126 -4.05 0.03 -12.45
N LEU A 127 -2.98 -0.17 -11.67
CA LEU A 127 -1.62 -0.31 -12.20
C LEU A 127 -1.50 -1.49 -13.17
N GLN A 128 -1.98 -2.67 -12.77
CA GLN A 128 -1.94 -3.88 -13.59
C GLN A 128 -2.70 -3.71 -14.92
N GLN A 129 -3.84 -3.02 -14.91
CA GLN A 129 -4.62 -2.74 -16.11
C GLN A 129 -3.87 -1.87 -17.12
N TYR A 130 -3.06 -0.91 -16.67
CA TYR A 130 -2.27 -0.05 -17.55
C TYR A 130 -0.97 -0.74 -17.99
N PHE A 131 -0.32 -1.49 -17.10
CA PHE A 131 0.86 -2.28 -17.43
C PHE A 131 0.60 -3.29 -18.56
N LEU A 132 -0.50 -4.06 -18.47
CA LEU A 132 -0.87 -5.02 -19.51
C LEU A 132 -1.20 -4.36 -20.86
N LYS A 133 -1.73 -3.13 -20.87
CA LYS A 133 -1.98 -2.38 -22.11
C LYS A 133 -0.69 -1.97 -22.80
N GLU A 134 0.38 -1.75 -22.05
CA GLU A 134 1.69 -1.38 -22.60
C GLU A 134 2.42 -2.59 -23.16
N VAL A 135 2.36 -3.75 -22.50
CA VAL A 135 2.97 -5.00 -22.99
C VAL A 135 2.35 -5.47 -24.31
N ASN A 136 1.07 -5.16 -24.55
CA ASN A 136 0.34 -5.57 -25.76
C ASN A 136 0.36 -4.52 -26.90
N ARG A 137 1.15 -3.44 -26.79
CA ARG A 137 1.33 -2.42 -27.83
C ARG A 137 2.62 -2.64 -28.61
#